data_AF-A0A6M6IGJ1-F1
#
_entry.id   AF-A0A6M6IGJ1-F1
#
_cell.length_a   1.000
_cell.length_b   1.000
_cell.length_c   1.000
_cell.angle_alpha   90.00
_cell.angle_beta   90.00
_cell.angle_gamma   90.00
#
_symmetry.space_group_name_H-M   'P 1'
#
loop_
_entity.id
_entity.type
_entity.pdbx_description
1 polymer ?
#
loop_
_entity_poly.entity_id
_entity_poly.type
_entity_poly.pdbx_seq_one_letter_code
_entity_poly.pdbx_strand_id
1 'polypeptide(L)' 'LTGILGYDTVRVGNIDITHQEFGLSITEPGNFLYYAKFDGIVGLGYPNYAVSGATAVFDNMMNQG' A
#
# COMPACT_ATOMS: atom_id res chain seq x y z
N LEU A 1 -13.69 -2.00 7.66
CA LEU A 1 -12.56 -1.28 7.05
C LEU A 1 -13.09 -0.45 5.90
N THR A 2 -12.93 0.86 5.96
CA THR A 2 -13.20 1.78 4.84
C THR A 2 -12.00 2.69 4.66
N GLY A 3 -11.81 3.19 3.45
CA GLY A 3 -10.69 4.07 3.11
C GLY A 3 -10.87 4.70 1.75
N ILE A 4 -9.86 5.47 1.34
CA ILE A 4 -9.75 6.08 0.02
C ILE A 4 -8.42 5.70 -0.62
N LEU A 5 -8.33 5.84 -1.94
CA LEU A 5 -7.08 5.66 -2.67
C LEU A 5 -6.41 7.02 -2.89
N GLY A 6 -5.09 7.02 -2.85
CA GLY A 6 -4.25 8.17 -3.16
C GLY A 6 -2.99 7.76 -3.90
N TYR A 7 -2.34 8.74 -4.52
CA TYR A 7 -1.07 8.57 -5.21
C TYR A 7 -0.01 9.46 -4.57
N ASP A 8 1.17 8.91 -4.34
CA ASP A 8 2.34 9.67 -3.89
C ASP A 8 3.64 8.94 -4.28
N THR A 9 4.77 9.52 -3.91
CA THR A 9 6.07 8.84 -3.96
C THR A 9 6.28 8.03 -2.69
N VAL A 10 6.42 6.71 -2.84
CA VAL A 10 6.70 5.79 -1.73
C VAL A 10 8.19 5.43 -1.77
N ARG A 11 8.91 5.71 -0.67
CA ARG A 11 10.31 5.28 -0.51
C ARG A 11 10.38 3.94 0.22
N VAL A 12 10.98 2.94 -0.41
CA VAL A 12 11.30 1.63 0.21
C VAL A 12 12.80 1.44 0.22
N GLY A 13 13.42 1.48 1.41
CA GLY A 13 14.87 1.52 1.53
C GLY A 13 15.45 2.76 0.86
N ASN A 14 16.28 2.56 -0.18
CA ASN A 14 16.90 3.64 -0.96
C ASN A 14 16.22 3.85 -2.33
N ILE A 15 15.07 3.25 -2.57
CA ILE A 15 14.36 3.29 -3.86
C ILE A 15 13.13 4.17 -3.71
N ASP A 16 13.01 5.16 -4.59
CA ASP A 16 11.83 6.02 -4.70
C ASP A 16 10.90 5.48 -5.80
N ILE A 17 9.68 5.12 -5.40
CA ILE A 17 8.64 4.60 -6.29
C ILE A 17 7.65 5.73 -6.49
N THR A 18 7.75 6.42 -7.62
CA THR A 18 6.88 7.56 -7.93
C THR A 18 5.49 7.09 -8.33
N HIS A 19 4.47 7.93 -8.15
CA HIS A 19 3.09 7.65 -8.55
C HIS A 19 2.58 6.29 -8.05
N GLN A 20 2.94 5.89 -6.83
CA GLN A 20 2.46 4.67 -6.22
C GLN A 20 1.03 4.89 -5.69
N GLU A 21 0.10 4.05 -6.14
CA GLU A 21 -1.26 4.01 -5.58
C GLU A 21 -1.26 3.26 -4.24
N PHE A 22 -1.85 3.84 -3.20
CA PHE A 22 -2.04 3.13 -1.93
C PHE A 22 -3.34 3.55 -1.24
N GLY A 23 -3.80 2.68 -0.34
CA GLY A 23 -5.01 2.91 0.45
C GLY A 23 -4.71 3.70 1.72
N LEU A 24 -5.51 4.73 1.99
CA LEU A 24 -5.56 5.44 3.25
C LEU A 24 -6.82 5.01 3.99
N SER A 25 -6.66 4.26 5.09
CA SER A 25 -7.79 3.82 5.88
C SER A 25 -8.40 4.97 6.68
N ILE A 26 -9.73 5.02 6.67
CA ILE A 26 -10.54 5.99 7.42
C ILE A 26 -11.18 5.30 8.62
N THR A 27 -11.61 4.04 8.44
CA THR A 27 -12.12 3.22 9.54
C THR A 27 -11.42 1.88 9.56
N GLU A 28 -10.91 1.48 10.73
CA GLU A 28 -10.25 0.20 10.96
C GLU A 28 -11.09 -0.67 11.90
N PRO A 29 -11.25 -1.98 11.64
CA PRO A 29 -12.08 -2.84 12.47
C PRO A 29 -11.35 -3.30 13.74
N GLY A 30 -11.97 -3.05 14.88
CA GLY A 30 -11.54 -3.57 16.18
C GLY A 30 -10.26 -2.91 16.73
N ASN A 31 -9.69 -3.54 17.76
CA ASN A 31 -8.59 -2.96 18.53
C ASN A 31 -7.22 -3.59 18.20
N PHE A 32 -7.15 -4.48 17.20
CA PHE A 32 -5.90 -5.17 16.88
C PHE A 32 -4.80 -4.17 16.49
N LEU A 33 -5.10 -3.20 15.64
CA LEU A 33 -4.15 -2.16 15.23
C LEU A 33 -3.74 -1.24 16.39
N TYR A 34 -4.57 -1.08 17.42
CA TYR A 34 -4.20 -0.32 18.62
C TYR A 34 -3.03 -0.94 19.39
N TYR A 35 -2.93 -2.28 19.36
CA TYR A 35 -1.85 -3.02 20.01
C TYR A 35 -0.77 -3.49 19.03
N ALA A 36 -0.96 -3.26 17.73
CA ALA A 36 0.03 -3.61 16.72
C ALA A 36 1.26 -2.72 16.87
N LYS A 37 2.43 -3.29 16.56
CA LYS A 37 3.69 -2.54 16.48
C LYS A 37 3.97 -1.97 15.09
N PHE A 38 3.04 -2.17 14.15
CA PHE A 38 3.13 -1.70 12.77
C PHE A 38 1.97 -0.75 12.48
N ASP A 39 2.20 0.22 11.61
CA ASP A 39 1.21 1.24 11.26
C ASP A 39 0.41 0.89 10.00
N GLY A 40 0.91 -0.03 9.17
CA GLY A 40 0.27 -0.43 7.93
C GLY A 40 0.86 -1.70 7.32
N ILE A 41 0.35 -2.04 6.14
CA ILE A 41 0.70 -3.28 5.42
C ILE A 41 1.17 -2.93 4.01
N VAL A 42 2.30 -3.50 3.59
CA VAL A 42 2.78 -3.46 2.20
C VAL A 42 2.50 -4.82 1.56
N GLY A 43 1.58 -4.85 0.60
CA GLY A 43 1.28 -6.07 -0.16
C GLY A 43 2.36 -6.37 -1.20
N LEU A 44 2.89 -7.59 -1.18
CA LEU A 44 3.86 -8.12 -2.15
C LEU A 44 3.27 -9.24 -3.03
N GLY A 45 1.95 -9.37 -3.03
CA GLY A 45 1.23 -10.33 -3.88
C GLY A 45 0.99 -9.79 -5.29
N TYR A 46 0.57 -10.67 -6.20
CA TYR A 46 0.25 -10.30 -7.57
C TYR A 46 -0.92 -9.30 -7.66
N PRO A 47 -0.90 -8.36 -8.64
CA PRO A 47 -1.94 -7.35 -8.82
C PRO A 47 -3.37 -7.89 -8.95
N ASN A 48 -3.53 -9.12 -9.46
CA ASN A 48 -4.83 -9.77 -9.65
C ASN A 48 -5.62 -9.97 -8.34
N TYR A 49 -4.96 -9.89 -7.18
CA TYR A 49 -5.61 -9.98 -5.86
C TYR A 49 -5.80 -8.62 -5.18
N ALA A 50 -5.40 -7.52 -5.83
CA ALA A 50 -5.62 -6.18 -5.30
C ALA A 50 -7.12 -5.84 -5.34
N VAL A 51 -7.67 -5.42 -4.20
CA VAL A 51 -9.11 -5.14 -4.02
C VAL A 51 -9.66 -4.13 -5.05
N SER A 52 -8.81 -3.22 -5.54
CA SER A 52 -9.17 -2.23 -6.57
C SER A 52 -8.44 -2.42 -7.91
N GLY A 53 -7.72 -3.53 -8.09
CA GLY A 53 -6.80 -3.69 -9.23
C GLY A 53 -5.58 -2.74 -9.16
N ALA A 54 -5.31 -2.19 -7.97
CA ALA A 54 -4.19 -1.29 -7.74
C ALA A 54 -2.86 -1.98 -8.10
N THR A 55 -1.96 -1.22 -8.73
CA THR A 55 -0.62 -1.72 -9.05
C THR A 55 0.16 -1.93 -7.77
N ALA A 56 0.63 -3.16 -7.52
CA ALA A 56 1.38 -3.44 -6.31
C ALA A 56 2.72 -2.72 -6.33
N VAL A 57 3.25 -2.44 -5.12
CA VAL A 57 4.48 -1.68 -4.92
C VAL A 57 5.66 -2.29 -5.68
N PHE A 58 5.74 -3.62 -5.69
CA PHE A 58 6.81 -4.33 -6.38
C PHE A 58 6.69 -4.21 -7.90
N ASP A 59 5.50 -4.36 -8.48
CA ASP A 59 5.29 -4.18 -9.92
C ASP A 59 5.63 -2.75 -10.36
N ASN A 60 5.24 -1.74 -9.58
CA ASN A 60 5.56 -0.35 -9.90
C ASN A 60 7.06 -0.04 -9.79
N MET A 61 7.74 -0.65 -8.81
CA MET A 61 9.20 -0.58 -8.70
C MET A 61 9.88 -1.17 -9.95
N MET A 62 9.47 -2.37 -10.38
CA MET A 62 10.02 -3.05 -11.57
C MET A 62 9.73 -2.27 -12.87
N ASN A 63 8.58 -1.59 -12.96
CA ASN A 63 8.25 -0.76 -14.12
C ASN A 63 9.07 0.54 -14.18
N GLN A 64 9.62 0.99 -13.05
CA GLN A 64 10.43 2.20 -12.94
C GLN A 64 11.95 1.92 -12.96
N GLY A 65 12.37 0.64 -12.99
CA GLY A 65 13.78 0.21 -13.06
C GLY A 65 13.97 -1.29 -13.23
#